data_AF-A0A7Y6PHE8-F1
#
_entry.id   AF-A0A7Y6PHE8-F1
#
_cell.length_a   1.000
_cell.length_b   1.000
_cell.length_c   1.000
_cell.angle_alpha   90.00
_cell.angle_beta   90.00
_cell.angle_gamma   90.00
#
_symmetry.space_group_name_H-M   'P 1'
#
loop_
_entity.id
_entity.type
_entity.pdbx_description
1 polymer ?
#
loop_
_entity_poly.entity_id
_entity_poly.type
_entity_poly.pdbx_seq_one_letter_code
_entity_poly.pdbx_strand_id
1 'polypeptide(L)'
;MKRGELAKKKRKGCLTALLVVWAVFMVKVIAVLNPGFPEAWRMVEAGQIAGFAYIWLLVFLVLLCCFVLWRIVPKGYFRKKKPETSRPAGEWVVSIPTHENPVVVGNPFRGIFIAGAAGSGKSESVAVPLLLEFIRKGFAGIVYDFKFPALDNAF
;
A
#
# COMPACT_ATOMS: atom_id res chain seq x y z
N MET A 1 -26.42 18.79 -1.25
CA MET A 1 -25.56 19.32 -0.17
C MET A 1 -24.26 18.52 -0.14
N LYS A 2 -23.18 19.04 -0.74
CA LYS A 2 -21.87 18.36 -0.82
C LYS A 2 -21.10 18.65 0.47
N ARG A 3 -20.94 17.66 1.35
CA ARG A 3 -20.13 17.75 2.58
C ARG A 3 -18.99 16.73 2.50
N GLY A 4 -17.77 17.23 2.66
CA GLY A 4 -16.71 16.45 3.32
C GLY A 4 -15.64 15.85 2.42
N GLU A 5 -15.08 16.59 1.46
CA GLU A 5 -13.70 16.34 1.08
C GLU A 5 -12.80 16.73 2.26
N LEU A 6 -12.53 15.77 3.15
CA LEU A 6 -11.45 15.87 4.11
C LEU A 6 -10.15 15.96 3.32
N ALA A 7 -9.68 17.20 3.11
CA ALA A 7 -8.35 17.50 2.62
C ALA A 7 -7.32 16.77 3.49
N LYS A 8 -6.86 15.61 3.00
CA LYS A 8 -5.76 14.85 3.58
C LYS A 8 -4.51 15.72 3.45
N LYS A 9 -4.24 16.52 4.48
CA LYS A 9 -3.00 17.29 4.63
C LYS A 9 -1.84 16.29 4.55
N LYS A 10 -1.20 16.23 3.38
CA LYS A 10 -0.02 15.40 3.09
C LYS A 10 1.09 15.89 4.02
N ARG A 11 1.27 15.25 5.17
CA ARG A 11 2.34 15.57 6.13
C ARG A 11 3.69 15.27 5.46
N LYS A 12 4.24 16.26 4.74
CA LYS A 12 5.62 16.27 4.24
C LYS A 12 6.57 16.67 5.40
N GLY A 13 6.53 15.93 6.50
CA GLY A 13 7.27 16.27 7.72
C GLY A 13 7.99 15.06 8.27
N CYS A 14 9.23 14.84 7.81
CA CYS A 14 10.34 14.08 8.41
C CYS A 14 11.27 13.58 7.29
N LEU A 15 10.71 12.92 6.26
CA LEU A 15 11.51 12.40 5.14
C LEU A 15 12.13 13.51 4.28
N THR A 16 11.37 14.57 3.99
CA THR A 16 11.88 15.73 3.26
C THR A 16 13.00 16.42 4.02
N ALA A 17 12.90 16.52 5.35
CA ALA A 17 13.97 17.06 6.18
C ALA A 17 15.22 16.17 6.15
N LEU A 18 15.04 14.85 6.24
CA LEU A 18 16.15 13.88 6.20
C LEU A 18 16.86 13.85 4.84
N LEU A 19 16.10 13.94 3.74
CA LEU A 19 16.65 14.04 2.39
C LEU A 19 17.39 15.37 2.16
N VAL A 20 16.89 16.48 2.71
CA VAL A 20 17.57 17.79 2.62
C VAL A 20 18.87 17.79 3.43
N VAL A 21 18.87 17.27 4.66
CA VAL A 21 20.09 17.13 5.47
C VAL A 21 21.12 16.26 4.73
N TRP A 22 20.67 15.19 4.08
CA TRP A 22 21.54 14.32 3.31
C TRP A 22 22.10 14.97 2.04
N ALA A 23 21.27 15.73 1.31
CA ALA A 23 21.72 16.49 0.15
C ALA A 23 22.80 17.51 0.51
N VAL A 24 22.62 18.24 1.63
CA VAL A 24 23.62 19.19 2.15
C VAL A 24 24.92 18.48 2.53
N PHE A 25 24.84 17.29 3.13
CA PHE A 25 26.01 16.48 3.46
C PHE A 25 26.77 16.02 2.21
N MET A 26 26.07 15.49 1.20
CA MET A 26 26.70 15.05 -0.06
C MET A 26 27.36 16.19 -0.82
N VAL A 27 26.73 17.38 -0.86
CA VAL A 27 27.34 18.57 -1.47
C VAL A 27 28.62 18.97 -0.75
N LYS A 28 28.65 18.88 0.59
CA LYS A 28 29.85 19.21 1.38
C LYS A 28 30.96 18.17 1.21
N VAL A 29 30.62 16.89 1.09
CA VAL A 29 31.58 15.81 0.77
C VAL A 29 32.18 16.02 -0.63
N ILE A 30 31.35 16.28 -1.63
CA ILE A 30 31.82 16.56 -3.00
C ILE A 30 32.71 17.81 -3.04
N ALA A 31 32.35 18.86 -2.29
CA ALA A 31 33.15 20.08 -2.20
C ALA A 31 34.51 19.88 -1.51
N VAL A 32 34.62 18.94 -0.55
CA VAL A 32 35.89 18.56 0.08
C VAL A 32 36.73 17.66 -0.81
N LEU A 33 36.10 16.76 -1.57
CA LEU A 33 36.77 15.87 -2.52
C LEU A 33 37.35 16.61 -3.72
N ASN A 34 36.70 17.68 -4.19
CA ASN A 34 37.12 18.40 -5.41
C ASN A 34 38.54 19.03 -5.31
N PRO A 35 38.91 19.79 -4.25
CA PRO A 35 40.26 20.33 -4.11
C PRO A 35 41.26 19.34 -3.50
N GLY A 36 40.84 18.39 -2.66
CA GLY A 36 41.75 17.46 -1.96
C GLY A 36 42.16 16.22 -2.76
N PHE A 37 41.37 15.82 -3.77
CA PHE A 37 41.65 14.63 -4.58
C PHE A 37 42.88 14.78 -5.51
N PRO A 38 43.08 15.91 -6.23
CA PRO A 38 44.25 16.07 -7.09
C PRO A 38 45.57 16.12 -6.29
N GLU A 39 45.56 16.72 -5.11
CA GLU A 39 46.74 16.82 -4.23
C GLU A 39 47.07 15.47 -3.59
N ALA A 40 46.06 14.74 -3.11
CA ALA A 40 46.25 13.38 -2.59
C ALA A 40 46.74 12.41 -3.69
N TRP A 41 46.24 12.54 -4.92
CA TRP A 41 46.69 11.74 -6.06
C TRP A 41 48.17 12.00 -6.41
N ARG A 42 48.62 13.26 -6.37
CA ARG A 42 50.04 13.63 -6.53
C ARG A 42 50.93 13.06 -5.42
N MET A 43 50.46 13.00 -4.18
CA MET A 43 51.21 12.39 -3.06
C MET A 43 51.30 10.87 -3.17
N VAL A 44 50.29 10.23 -3.79
CA VAL A 44 50.30 8.80 -4.11
C VAL A 44 51.26 8.48 -5.26
N GLU A 45 51.27 9.29 -6.32
CA GLU A 45 52.27 9.18 -7.40
C GLU A 45 53.71 9.41 -6.90
N ALA A 46 53.89 10.25 -5.87
CA ALA A 46 55.16 10.45 -5.18
C ALA A 46 55.55 9.32 -4.20
N GLY A 47 54.77 8.23 -4.12
CA GLY A 47 55.08 7.05 -3.31
C GLY A 47 54.90 7.25 -1.80
N GLN A 48 54.22 8.31 -1.35
CA GLN A 48 54.02 8.58 0.07
C GLN A 48 52.84 7.78 0.63
N ILE A 49 53.10 7.03 1.69
CA ILE A 49 52.12 6.18 2.41
C ILE A 49 50.94 7.01 2.96
N ALA A 50 51.18 8.29 3.27
CA ALA A 50 50.15 9.22 3.74
C ALA A 50 49.02 9.43 2.73
N GLY A 51 49.32 9.45 1.43
CA GLY A 51 48.31 9.58 0.38
C GLY A 51 47.40 8.36 0.29
N PHE A 52 47.97 7.16 0.38
CA PHE A 52 47.21 5.91 0.45
C PHE A 52 46.33 5.86 1.70
N ALA A 53 46.85 6.24 2.87
CA ALA A 53 46.09 6.28 4.11
C ALA A 53 44.87 7.23 4.01
N TYR A 54 45.03 8.38 3.35
CA TYR A 54 43.94 9.35 3.14
C TYR A 54 42.84 8.81 2.22
N ILE A 55 43.20 8.14 1.12
CA ILE A 55 42.23 7.53 0.21
C ILE A 55 41.44 6.41 0.91
N TRP A 56 42.13 5.55 1.66
CA TRP A 56 41.47 4.49 2.43
C TRP A 56 40.53 5.04 3.51
N LEU A 57 40.90 6.15 4.17
CA LEU A 57 40.06 6.84 5.14
C LEU A 57 38.80 7.42 4.48
N LEU A 58 38.91 8.00 3.27
CA LEU A 58 37.76 8.49 2.51
C LEU A 58 36.80 7.37 2.12
N VAL A 59 37.33 6.26 1.60
CA VAL A 59 36.52 5.08 1.25
C VAL A 59 35.79 4.54 2.48
N PHE A 60 36.48 4.43 3.60
CA PHE A 60 35.88 3.99 4.86
C PHE A 60 34.76 4.91 5.34
N LEU A 61 34.95 6.23 5.25
CA LEU A 61 33.94 7.23 5.62
C LEU A 61 32.67 7.12 4.75
N VAL A 62 32.84 6.91 3.44
CA VAL A 62 31.72 6.74 2.49
C VAL A 62 30.95 5.45 2.79
N LEU A 63 31.65 4.35 3.04
CA LEU A 63 31.02 3.07 3.39
C LEU A 63 30.24 3.16 4.71
N LEU A 64 30.78 3.85 5.72
CA LEU A 64 30.11 4.07 7.00
C LEU A 64 28.83 4.90 6.81
N CYS A 65 28.88 5.96 5.98
CA CYS A 65 27.68 6.73 5.63
C CYS A 65 26.61 5.86 4.94
N CYS A 66 27.00 5.03 3.97
CA CYS A 66 26.08 4.09 3.31
C CYS A 66 25.46 3.08 4.29
N PHE A 67 26.24 2.57 5.25
CA PHE A 67 25.75 1.64 6.27
C PHE A 67 24.73 2.29 7.21
N VAL A 68 25.02 3.52 7.68
CA VAL A 68 24.11 4.30 8.54
C VAL A 68 22.81 4.61 7.80
N LEU A 69 22.89 4.97 6.51
CA LEU A 69 21.71 5.15 5.66
C LEU A 69 20.87 3.87 5.57
N TRP A 70 21.50 2.74 5.29
CA TRP A 70 20.77 1.47 5.19
C TRP A 70 20.08 1.07 6.50
N ARG A 71 20.68 1.45 7.65
CA ARG A 71 20.11 1.17 8.98
C ARG A 71 18.97 2.10 9.36
N ILE A 72 19.04 3.37 8.96
CA ILE A 72 18.04 4.42 9.27
C ILE A 72 16.88 4.36 8.28
N VAL A 73 17.12 4.04 7.02
CA VAL A 73 16.06 3.94 6.00
C VAL A 73 15.15 2.76 6.37
N PRO A 74 13.89 3.02 6.76
CA PRO A 74 13.01 1.94 7.18
C PRO A 74 12.74 1.01 6.00
N LYS A 75 13.07 -0.28 6.15
CA LYS A 75 12.77 -1.35 5.16
C LYS A 75 11.27 -1.44 4.78
N GLY A 76 10.39 -0.74 5.51
CA GLY A 76 8.97 -0.60 5.21
C GLY A 76 8.62 0.37 4.07
N TYR A 77 9.56 1.17 3.54
CA TYR A 77 9.28 2.14 2.47
C TYR A 77 8.98 1.49 1.11
N PHE A 78 9.57 0.32 0.82
CA PHE A 78 9.29 -0.44 -0.39
C PHE A 78 8.07 -1.36 -0.28
N ARG A 79 7.41 -1.40 0.87
CA ARG A 79 6.13 -2.10 1.01
C ARG A 79 5.09 -1.25 0.28
N LYS A 80 4.96 -1.45 -1.03
CA LYS A 80 3.82 -0.96 -1.81
C LYS A 80 2.58 -1.30 -0.98
N LYS A 81 1.90 -0.27 -0.47
CA LYS A 81 0.57 -0.48 0.11
C LYS A 81 -0.23 -1.12 -1.02
N LYS A 82 -0.57 -2.41 -0.85
CA LYS A 82 -1.59 -3.07 -1.68
C LYS A 82 -2.75 -2.07 -1.70
N PRO A 83 -3.26 -1.65 -2.86
CA PRO A 83 -4.38 -0.73 -2.90
C PRO A 83 -5.43 -1.31 -1.96
N GLU A 84 -5.72 -0.61 -0.88
CA GLU A 84 -6.91 -0.89 -0.09
C GLU A 84 -8.02 -0.66 -1.11
N THR A 85 -8.51 -1.73 -1.72
CA THR A 85 -9.85 -1.77 -2.28
C THR A 85 -10.70 -1.37 -1.11
N SER A 86 -11.02 -0.07 -1.06
CA SER A 86 -11.85 0.54 -0.04
C SER A 86 -13.14 -0.26 -0.07
N ARG A 87 -13.26 -1.22 0.85
CA ARG A 87 -14.50 -1.95 1.05
C ARG A 87 -15.54 -0.85 1.24
N PRO A 88 -16.59 -0.79 0.41
CA PRO A 88 -17.61 0.22 0.58
C PRO A 88 -18.08 0.12 2.04
N ALA A 89 -17.83 1.18 2.81
CA ALA A 89 -18.17 1.27 4.22
C ALA A 89 -19.46 2.09 4.28
N GLY A 90 -20.58 1.40 4.20
CA GLY A 90 -21.91 1.99 4.17
C GLY A 90 -22.87 1.11 4.95
N GLU A 91 -23.86 1.74 5.59
CA GLU A 91 -24.91 1.08 6.39
C GLU A 91 -25.61 -0.05 5.60
N TRP A 92 -25.82 0.17 4.30
CA TRP A 92 -26.55 -0.72 3.39
C TRP A 92 -25.70 -1.78 2.70
N VAL A 93 -24.40 -1.88 3.03
CA VAL A 93 -23.46 -2.76 2.31
C VAL A 93 -23.74 -4.21 2.65
N VAL A 94 -24.05 -5.04 1.65
CA VAL A 94 -24.32 -6.47 1.85
C VAL A 94 -23.08 -7.28 1.48
N SER A 95 -22.75 -8.31 2.28
CA SER A 95 -21.58 -9.16 2.02
C SER A 95 -21.94 -10.63 2.03
N ILE A 96 -21.61 -11.32 0.93
CA ILE A 96 -21.75 -12.77 0.82
C ILE A 96 -20.42 -13.41 1.26
N PRO A 97 -20.42 -14.28 2.29
CA PRO A 97 -19.20 -14.96 2.72
C PRO A 97 -18.72 -15.93 1.64
N THR A 98 -17.40 -15.97 1.41
CA THR A 98 -16.75 -16.97 0.55
C THR A 98 -15.48 -17.49 1.24
N HIS A 99 -14.85 -18.52 0.69
CA HIS A 99 -13.64 -19.12 1.26
C HIS A 99 -12.44 -18.16 1.34
N GLU A 100 -12.29 -17.24 0.38
CA GLU A 100 -11.14 -16.34 0.33
C GLU A 100 -11.50 -14.90 0.71
N ASN A 101 -12.44 -14.30 -0.02
CA ASN A 101 -12.82 -12.90 0.15
C ASN A 101 -14.32 -12.74 0.00
N PRO A 102 -14.99 -12.05 0.94
CA PRO A 102 -16.42 -11.83 0.82
C PRO A 102 -16.73 -11.04 -0.45
N VAL A 103 -17.81 -11.43 -1.14
CA VAL A 103 -18.34 -10.65 -2.25
C VAL A 103 -19.16 -9.52 -1.64
N VAL A 104 -18.72 -8.27 -1.83
CA VAL A 104 -19.33 -7.10 -1.20
C VAL A 104 -20.16 -6.32 -2.23
N VAL A 105 -21.46 -6.24 -1.98
CA VAL A 105 -22.39 -5.38 -2.71
C VAL A 105 -22.45 -4.03 -1.98
N GLY A 106 -21.78 -3.02 -2.54
CA GLY A 106 -21.66 -1.72 -1.91
C GLY A 106 -22.96 -0.94 -1.79
N ASN A 107 -23.81 -1.02 -2.82
CA ASN A 107 -25.11 -0.34 -2.85
C ASN A 107 -26.17 -1.27 -3.45
N PRO A 108 -27.00 -1.94 -2.62
CA PRO A 108 -28.01 -2.88 -3.10
C PRO A 108 -29.16 -2.21 -3.86
N PHE A 109 -29.37 -0.90 -3.70
CA PHE A 109 -30.45 -0.15 -4.38
C PHE A 109 -30.20 0.05 -5.89
N ARG A 110 -29.00 -0.28 -6.38
CA ARG A 110 -28.69 -0.21 -7.83
C ARG A 110 -29.18 -1.42 -8.62
N GLY A 111 -29.85 -2.36 -7.94
CA GLY A 111 -30.20 -3.65 -8.51
C GLY A 111 -29.00 -4.60 -8.55
N ILE A 112 -29.29 -5.89 -8.48
CA ILE A 112 -28.30 -6.96 -8.51
C ILE A 112 -28.75 -7.94 -9.58
N PHE A 113 -27.91 -8.15 -10.60
CA PHE A 113 -28.18 -9.10 -11.67
C PHE A 113 -27.25 -10.30 -11.55
N ILE A 114 -27.82 -11.50 -11.42
CA ILE A 114 -27.07 -12.75 -11.27
C ILE A 114 -27.27 -13.58 -12.55
N ALA A 115 -26.19 -13.78 -13.29
CA ALA A 115 -26.17 -14.58 -14.52
C ALA A 115 -25.37 -15.87 -14.33
N GLY A 116 -25.73 -16.92 -15.06
CA GLY A 116 -25.05 -18.21 -15.00
C GLY A 116 -25.85 -19.31 -15.73
N ALA A 117 -25.18 -20.41 -16.10
CA ALA A 117 -25.79 -21.54 -16.80
C ALA A 117 -26.82 -22.29 -15.92
N ALA A 118 -27.66 -23.12 -16.55
CA ALA A 118 -28.53 -24.03 -15.80
C ALA A 118 -27.69 -24.96 -14.91
N GLY A 119 -28.12 -25.17 -13.66
CA GLY A 119 -27.38 -25.99 -12.69
C GLY A 119 -26.14 -25.33 -12.06
N SER A 120 -25.80 -24.08 -12.39
CA SER A 120 -24.59 -23.41 -11.86
C SER A 120 -24.68 -22.94 -10.39
N GLY A 121 -25.68 -23.38 -9.63
CA GLY A 121 -25.82 -23.02 -8.21
C GLY A 121 -26.21 -21.57 -7.91
N LYS A 122 -26.74 -20.79 -8.86
CA LYS A 122 -27.10 -19.36 -8.64
C LYS A 122 -27.96 -19.12 -7.39
N SER A 123 -28.98 -19.96 -7.20
CA SER A 123 -29.91 -19.81 -6.08
C SER A 123 -29.23 -20.11 -4.74
N GLU A 124 -28.57 -21.26 -4.64
CA GLU A 124 -27.97 -21.76 -3.39
C GLU A 124 -26.70 -20.99 -3.01
N SER A 125 -25.83 -20.69 -3.98
CA SER A 125 -24.53 -20.06 -3.72
C SER A 125 -24.57 -18.52 -3.66
N VAL A 126 -25.61 -17.88 -4.25
CA VAL A 126 -25.68 -16.41 -4.32
C VAL A 126 -27.01 -15.87 -3.81
N ALA A 127 -28.16 -16.33 -4.33
CA ALA A 127 -29.45 -15.72 -4.01
C ALA A 127 -29.86 -15.92 -2.54
N VAL A 128 -29.73 -17.14 -2.01
CA VAL A 128 -30.07 -17.46 -0.61
C VAL A 128 -29.18 -16.69 0.39
N PRO A 129 -27.84 -16.73 0.29
CA PRO A 129 -26.97 -15.92 1.16
C PRO A 129 -27.26 -14.42 1.08
N LEU A 130 -27.55 -13.91 -0.12
CA LEU A 130 -27.90 -12.51 -0.34
C LEU A 130 -29.22 -12.14 0.34
N LEU A 131 -30.24 -12.99 0.23
CA LEU A 131 -31.54 -12.81 0.88
C LEU A 131 -31.43 -12.87 2.40
N LEU A 132 -30.62 -13.79 2.94
CA LEU A 132 -30.33 -13.87 4.37
C LEU A 132 -29.67 -12.59 4.90
N GLU A 133 -28.73 -12.02 4.15
CA GLU A 133 -28.12 -10.74 4.51
C GLU A 133 -29.10 -9.57 4.44
N PHE A 134 -30.02 -9.57 3.47
CA PHE A 134 -31.09 -8.58 3.43
C PHE A 134 -32.00 -8.69 4.67
N ILE A 135 -32.37 -9.90 5.08
CA ILE A 135 -33.15 -10.13 6.30
C ILE A 135 -32.38 -9.66 7.54
N ARG A 136 -31.08 -10.00 7.66
CA ARG A 136 -30.22 -9.57 8.78
C ARG A 136 -30.12 -8.05 8.90
N LYS A 137 -30.16 -7.34 7.77
CA LYS A 137 -30.14 -5.87 7.73
C LYS A 137 -31.52 -5.23 7.86
N GLY A 138 -32.57 -6.01 8.06
CA GLY A 138 -33.93 -5.51 8.26
C GLY A 138 -34.56 -4.94 6.98
N PHE A 139 -34.10 -5.39 5.80
CA PHE A 139 -34.77 -5.01 4.55
C PHE A 139 -36.14 -5.72 4.45
N ALA A 140 -37.15 -4.97 4.03
CA ALA A 140 -38.42 -5.53 3.59
C ALA A 140 -38.38 -5.78 2.07
N GLY A 141 -39.04 -6.85 1.62
CA GLY A 141 -39.08 -7.18 0.20
C GLY A 141 -40.11 -8.27 -0.12
N ILE A 142 -40.32 -8.49 -1.42
CA ILE A 142 -41.17 -9.56 -1.95
C ILE A 142 -40.25 -10.56 -2.65
N VAL A 143 -40.43 -11.85 -2.34
CA VAL A 143 -39.67 -12.94 -2.95
C VAL A 143 -40.62 -13.74 -3.85
N TYR A 144 -40.21 -13.93 -5.11
CA TYR A 144 -40.92 -14.78 -6.06
C TYR A 144 -40.12 -16.07 -6.26
N ASP A 145 -40.59 -17.17 -5.67
CA ASP A 145 -40.00 -18.50 -5.86
C ASP A 145 -40.68 -19.24 -7.01
N PHE A 146 -40.04 -19.26 -8.18
CA PHE A 146 -40.55 -20.00 -9.33
C PHE A 146 -40.42 -21.52 -9.15
N LYS A 147 -39.44 -21.99 -8.36
CA LYS A 147 -39.10 -23.43 -8.24
C LYS A 147 -39.32 -23.91 -6.81
N PHE A 148 -40.51 -23.64 -6.30
CA PHE A 148 -40.95 -24.08 -4.99
C PHE A 148 -40.77 -25.61 -4.82
N PRO A 149 -40.26 -26.12 -3.69
CA PRO A 149 -39.96 -25.46 -2.40
C PRO A 149 -38.47 -25.08 -2.20
N ALA A 150 -37.73 -24.72 -3.26
CA ALA A 150 -36.28 -24.53 -3.16
C ALA A 150 -35.84 -23.49 -2.11
N LEU A 151 -36.62 -22.43 -1.89
CA LEU A 151 -36.32 -21.44 -0.85
C LEU A 151 -36.86 -21.82 0.53
N ASP A 152 -37.97 -22.56 0.62
CA ASP A 152 -38.59 -22.97 1.89
C ASP A 152 -37.65 -23.86 2.72
N ASN A 153 -36.90 -24.73 2.05
CA ASN A 153 -35.89 -25.58 2.71
C ASN A 153 -34.62 -24.82 3.15
N ALA A 154 -34.46 -23.56 2.74
CA ALA A 154 -33.25 -22.77 2.98
C ALA A 154 -33.37 -21.79 4.15
N PHE A 155 -34.58 -21.63 4.71
CA PHE A 155 -34.90 -20.70 5.81
C PHE A 155 -35.34 -21.42 7.08
#